data_AF-A0A7Y5U0U1-F1
#
_entry.id   AF-A0A7Y5U0U1-F1
#
_cell.length_a   1.000
_cell.length_b   1.000
_cell.length_c   1.000
_cell.angle_alpha   90.00
_cell.angle_beta   90.00
_cell.angle_gamma   90.00
#
_symmetry.space_group_name_H-M   'P 1'
#
loop_
_entity.id
_entity.type
_entity.pdbx_description
1 polymer ?
#
loop_
_entity_poly.entity_id
_entity_poly.type
_entity_poly.pdbx_seq_one_letter_code
_entity_poly.pdbx_strand_id
1 'polypeptide(L)'
;GAGSGVVGVGIDFDQALPRTVPAGQTSLHEFLAPSGDTMWMQRLNGTTGLAGSTVVLNDTAPTTDQWNFAGVEITSGVPPTPVAVPNVVGSTQATAQSAITAAGLAVGAVTNSFSATVAAGVVISQSPAAGASVMPGSAVALTVSLGPAPAAPSGLVVALGFNEASGLTALDSSGNGLNGTILEATRVAGKFGGALSFDGVNDWVTVLDTTASPLDLSTSMTIEAWVNPTAMSGWETAVLKERGVGLLSYALYAHDGAPFAGGVAAPAGYIRAGGVDQPVRGTGPLALGTWTHIATTYDGANQRFYVNGVLVATRAQTGLIAVGNGALRIGGNASFTDEFFEGLIDEVRVYNRALSAAEITRDMNTPVQ
;
A
#
# COMPACT_ATOMS: atom_id res chain seq x y z
N GLY A 1 22.52 43.60 20.70
CA GLY A 1 23.56 43.49 19.67
C GLY A 1 24.08 44.86 19.27
N ALA A 2 25.34 44.98 18.85
CA ALA A 2 25.84 46.23 18.29
C ALA A 2 25.17 46.55 16.94
N GLY A 3 24.88 47.81 16.64
CA GLY A 3 24.29 48.22 15.37
C GLY A 3 22.84 47.76 15.13
N SER A 4 22.11 47.38 16.18
CA SER A 4 20.73 46.89 16.10
C SER A 4 19.72 48.04 16.01
N GLY A 5 18.57 47.82 15.36
CA GLY A 5 17.41 48.70 15.52
C GLY A 5 16.69 48.41 16.84
N VAL A 6 16.04 49.41 17.44
CA VAL A 6 15.23 49.20 18.65
C VAL A 6 13.85 49.81 18.45
N VAL A 7 12.81 49.01 18.74
CA VAL A 7 11.41 49.41 18.71
C VAL A 7 10.82 49.21 20.10
N GLY A 8 10.01 50.15 20.54
CA GLY A 8 9.26 50.08 21.78
C GLY A 8 7.78 50.03 21.51
N VAL A 9 7.07 49.19 22.26
CA VAL A 9 5.60 49.17 22.27
C VAL A 9 5.15 49.48 23.69
N GLY A 10 4.27 50.47 23.82
CA GLY A 10 3.73 50.92 25.09
C GLY A 10 2.21 50.87 25.11
N ILE A 11 1.66 50.69 26.32
CA ILE A 11 0.25 50.89 26.62
C ILE A 11 0.10 51.69 27.93
N ASP A 12 -0.83 52.64 27.89
CA ASP A 12 -1.30 53.44 29.02
C ASP A 12 -2.82 53.26 29.14
N PHE A 13 -3.31 52.94 30.34
CA PHE A 13 -4.70 52.57 30.62
C PHE A 13 -5.52 53.71 31.25
N ASP A 14 -4.93 54.89 31.44
CA ASP A 14 -5.54 55.95 32.26
C ASP A 14 -6.34 56.94 31.42
N GLN A 15 -5.75 57.38 30.30
CA GLN A 15 -6.38 58.33 29.40
C GLN A 15 -5.90 58.19 27.95
N ALA A 16 -6.84 58.31 27.02
CA ALA A 16 -6.58 58.38 25.59
C ALA A 16 -5.96 59.75 25.25
N LEU A 17 -4.64 59.85 25.39
CA LEU A 17 -3.85 61.06 25.14
C LEU A 17 -2.72 60.78 24.14
N PRO A 18 -2.54 61.65 23.12
CA PRO A 18 -1.43 61.52 22.18
C PRO A 18 -0.06 61.52 22.87
N ARG A 19 0.83 60.64 22.43
CA ARG A 19 2.21 60.53 22.91
C ARG A 19 3.11 61.46 22.12
N THR A 20 3.96 62.18 22.84
CA THR A 20 5.05 62.94 22.24
C THR A 20 6.36 62.21 22.49
N VAL A 21 7.00 61.79 21.40
CA VAL A 21 8.31 61.12 21.45
C VAL A 21 9.42 62.16 21.38
N PRO A 22 10.51 62.04 22.16
CA PRO A 22 11.59 63.02 22.15
C PRO A 22 12.47 62.89 20.90
N ALA A 23 13.32 63.90 20.70
CA ALA A 23 14.29 63.90 19.61
C ALA A 23 15.18 62.65 19.62
N GLY A 24 15.44 62.08 18.43
CA GLY A 24 16.18 60.82 18.28
C GLY A 24 15.31 59.57 18.25
N GLN A 25 14.01 59.71 18.48
CA GLN A 25 13.01 58.65 18.29
C GLN A 25 11.94 59.10 17.28
N THR A 26 11.19 58.15 16.72
CA THR A 26 10.06 58.40 15.83
C THR A 26 8.87 57.57 16.28
N SER A 27 7.71 58.21 16.42
CA SER A 27 6.44 57.52 16.60
C SER A 27 6.08 56.83 15.28
N LEU A 28 5.83 55.52 15.34
CA LEU A 28 5.49 54.70 14.19
C LEU A 28 3.98 54.53 14.06
N HIS A 29 3.30 54.29 15.18
CA HIS A 29 1.87 54.11 15.22
C HIS A 29 1.33 54.54 16.58
N GLU A 30 0.13 55.08 16.58
CA GLU A 30 -0.61 55.44 17.79
C GLU A 30 -2.07 55.08 17.61
N PHE A 31 -2.66 54.52 18.66
CA PHE A 31 -4.07 54.24 18.73
C PHE A 31 -4.63 54.77 20.05
N LEU A 32 -5.58 55.69 19.94
CA LEU A 32 -6.33 56.25 21.05
C LEU A 32 -7.66 55.48 21.15
N ALA A 33 -7.73 54.57 22.12
CA ALA A 33 -8.88 53.71 22.28
C ALA A 33 -10.07 54.49 22.89
N PRO A 34 -11.30 54.26 22.44
CA PRO A 34 -12.50 54.86 23.06
C PRO A 34 -12.68 54.46 24.54
N SER A 35 -12.05 53.36 24.97
CA SER A 35 -12.03 52.88 26.36
C SER A 35 -11.21 53.77 27.31
N GLY A 36 -10.46 54.74 26.79
CA GLY A 36 -9.56 55.57 27.59
C GLY A 36 -8.10 55.12 27.56
N ASP A 37 -7.73 54.14 26.74
CA ASP A 37 -6.36 53.65 26.65
C ASP A 37 -5.58 54.35 25.50
N THR A 38 -4.26 54.44 25.65
CA THR A 38 -3.34 54.78 24.55
C THR A 38 -2.39 53.62 24.28
N MET A 39 -2.36 53.13 23.05
CA MET A 39 -1.38 52.15 22.59
C MET A 39 -0.47 52.82 21.56
N TRP A 40 0.85 52.72 21.72
CA TRP A 40 1.77 53.32 20.77
C TRP A 40 2.98 52.44 20.48
N MET A 41 3.57 52.71 19.33
CA MET A 41 4.83 52.12 18.91
C MET A 41 5.78 53.23 18.50
N GLN A 42 7.01 53.16 19.00
CA GLN A 42 8.08 54.10 18.66
C GLN A 42 9.37 53.37 18.35
N ARG A 43 10.26 54.01 17.59
CA ARG A 43 11.60 53.47 17.32
C ARG A 43 12.69 54.49 17.61
N LEU A 44 13.89 53.99 17.90
CA LEU A 44 15.11 54.78 17.81
C LEU A 44 15.40 55.10 16.34
N ASN A 45 15.78 56.34 16.03
CA ASN A 45 16.07 56.76 14.65
C ASN A 45 17.42 56.25 14.14
N GLY A 46 18.34 55.96 15.06
CA GLY A 46 19.62 55.32 14.79
C GLY A 46 19.65 53.87 15.23
N THR A 47 20.80 53.24 15.04
CA THR A 47 21.08 51.91 15.58
C THR A 47 21.76 52.00 16.95
N THR A 48 21.75 50.90 17.70
CA THR A 48 22.49 50.78 18.96
C THR A 48 23.99 50.89 18.72
N GLY A 49 24.72 51.34 19.75
CA GLY A 49 26.18 51.43 19.74
C GLY A 49 26.86 50.06 19.87
N LEU A 50 27.83 49.95 20.77
CA LEU A 50 28.47 48.65 21.07
C LEU A 50 27.49 47.69 21.76
N ALA A 51 27.75 46.38 21.68
CA ALA A 51 26.96 45.40 22.42
C ALA A 51 26.99 45.69 23.92
N GLY A 52 25.83 45.59 24.59
CA GLY A 52 25.67 45.97 26.00
C GLY A 52 25.38 47.46 26.23
N SER A 53 25.32 48.28 25.17
CA SER A 53 24.87 49.68 25.30
C SER A 53 23.44 49.75 25.81
N THR A 54 23.19 50.63 26.78
CA THR A 54 21.83 50.95 27.22
C THR A 54 21.17 51.88 26.20
N VAL A 55 19.93 51.57 25.84
CA VAL A 55 19.08 52.42 25.00
C VAL A 55 17.89 52.87 25.83
N VAL A 56 17.56 54.15 25.72
CA VAL A 56 16.37 54.72 26.36
C VAL A 56 15.30 54.90 25.29
N LEU A 57 14.13 54.35 25.55
CA LEU A 57 12.90 54.68 24.84
C LEU A 57 11.95 55.32 25.84
N ASN A 58 11.38 56.46 25.49
CA ASN A 58 10.56 57.26 26.39
C ASN A 58 9.60 58.16 25.61
N ASP A 59 8.60 58.68 26.29
CA ASP A 59 7.68 59.72 25.82
C ASP A 59 7.38 60.69 26.98
N THR A 60 6.66 61.77 26.70
CA THR A 60 6.45 62.87 27.68
C THR A 60 4.97 63.18 27.97
N ALA A 61 4.05 62.24 27.77
CA ALA A 61 2.67 62.46 28.17
C ALA A 61 2.53 62.41 29.71
N PRO A 62 1.78 63.32 30.37
CA PRO A 62 1.55 63.25 31.80
C PRO A 62 0.81 61.95 32.16
N THR A 63 1.30 61.21 33.15
CA THR A 63 0.63 60.03 33.73
C THR A 63 0.87 60.01 35.25
N THR A 64 -0.04 59.38 35.98
CA THR A 64 0.04 59.19 37.43
C THR A 64 0.41 57.76 37.85
N ASP A 65 0.54 56.81 36.89
CA ASP A 65 0.70 55.37 37.16
C ASP A 65 1.84 54.69 36.35
N GLN A 66 1.98 53.36 36.50
CA GLN A 66 3.00 52.53 35.82
C GLN A 66 2.51 52.02 34.46
N TRP A 67 3.36 52.13 33.43
CA TRP A 67 3.06 51.76 32.04
C TRP A 67 3.72 50.43 31.70
N ASN A 68 3.08 49.64 30.83
CA ASN A 68 3.69 48.42 30.30
C ASN A 68 4.44 48.77 29.03
N PHE A 69 5.78 48.71 29.10
CA PHE A 69 6.66 48.98 27.97
C PHE A 69 7.48 47.74 27.61
N ALA A 70 7.41 47.31 26.36
CA ALA A 70 8.22 46.23 25.82
C ALA A 70 9.20 46.78 24.78
N GLY A 71 10.50 46.54 25.00
CA GLY A 71 11.55 46.81 24.01
C GLY A 71 11.84 45.59 23.15
N VAL A 72 11.88 45.78 21.84
CA VAL A 72 12.29 44.78 20.84
C VAL A 72 13.58 45.25 20.18
N GLU A 73 14.63 44.44 20.29
CA GLU A 73 15.88 44.64 19.55
C GLU A 73 15.87 43.85 18.23
N ILE A 74 16.17 44.55 17.13
CA ILE A 74 16.26 44.00 15.78
C ILE A 74 17.73 44.00 15.36
N THR A 75 18.40 42.86 15.48
CA THR A 75 19.82 42.71 15.10
C THR A 75 19.99 42.55 13.59
N SER A 76 21.01 43.18 13.00
CA SER A 76 21.44 42.86 11.63
C SER A 76 22.19 41.52 11.60
N GLY A 77 21.47 40.42 11.44
CA GLY A 77 22.10 39.15 11.09
C GLY A 77 22.59 39.19 9.65
N VAL A 78 23.79 38.67 9.37
CA VAL A 78 24.13 38.26 8.00
C VAL A 78 23.13 37.15 7.65
N PRO A 79 22.28 37.31 6.62
CA PRO A 79 21.39 36.22 6.20
C PRO A 79 22.25 34.99 5.94
N PRO A 80 21.88 33.80 6.43
CA PRO A 80 22.68 32.61 6.16
C PRO A 80 22.84 32.47 4.65
N THR A 81 24.08 32.30 4.21
CA THR A 81 24.37 32.14 2.79
C THR A 81 23.66 30.88 2.29
N PRO A 82 22.81 30.98 1.26
CA PRO A 82 22.17 29.81 0.67
C PRO A 82 23.19 28.77 0.23
N VAL A 83 22.84 27.49 0.40
CA VAL A 83 23.66 26.35 0.00
C VAL A 83 23.07 25.73 -1.27
N ALA A 84 23.94 25.34 -2.19
CA ALA A 84 23.55 24.62 -3.39
C ALA A 84 23.20 23.15 -3.05
N VAL A 85 22.07 22.67 -3.53
CA VAL A 85 21.65 21.28 -3.35
C VAL A 85 22.61 20.35 -4.14
N PRO A 86 23.23 19.34 -3.50
CA PRO A 86 24.13 18.41 -4.19
C PRO A 86 23.37 17.54 -5.20
N ASN A 87 24.07 17.06 -6.23
CA ASN A 87 23.54 16.04 -7.13
C ASN A 87 23.75 14.64 -6.52
N VAL A 88 22.66 13.97 -6.17
CA VAL A 88 22.66 12.63 -5.60
C VAL A 88 21.93 11.61 -6.47
N VAL A 89 21.39 12.02 -7.63
CA VAL A 89 20.78 11.10 -8.60
C VAL A 89 21.82 10.10 -9.09
N GLY A 90 21.47 8.81 -9.12
CA GLY A 90 22.39 7.73 -9.48
C GLY A 90 23.29 7.24 -8.33
N SER A 91 23.24 7.88 -7.16
CA SER A 91 23.92 7.37 -5.95
C SER A 91 23.04 6.40 -5.16
N THR A 92 23.66 5.52 -4.36
CA THR A 92 22.89 4.73 -3.38
C THR A 92 22.19 5.65 -2.38
N GLN A 93 21.07 5.21 -1.80
CA GLN A 93 20.36 5.99 -0.78
C GLN A 93 21.27 6.43 0.37
N ALA A 94 22.13 5.53 0.88
CA ALA A 94 23.05 5.84 1.97
C ALA A 94 24.09 6.91 1.58
N THR A 95 24.65 6.82 0.37
CA THR A 95 25.57 7.84 -0.17
C THR A 95 24.87 9.17 -0.36
N ALA A 96 23.63 9.17 -0.88
CA ALA A 96 22.82 10.37 -1.07
C ALA A 96 22.54 11.09 0.25
N GLN A 97 22.11 10.35 1.28
CA GLN A 97 21.85 10.90 2.61
C GLN A 97 23.11 11.52 3.25
N SER A 98 24.26 10.87 3.07
CA SER A 98 25.55 11.39 3.55
C SER A 98 25.95 12.68 2.83
N ALA A 99 25.75 12.75 1.51
CA ALA A 99 26.06 13.95 0.73
C ALA A 99 25.15 15.15 1.08
N ILE A 100 23.85 14.90 1.30
CA ILE A 100 22.88 15.93 1.72
C ILE A 100 23.24 16.52 3.08
N THR A 101 23.51 15.65 4.06
CA THR A 101 23.89 16.09 5.41
C THR A 101 25.24 16.80 5.44
N ALA A 102 26.22 16.34 4.64
CA ALA A 102 27.51 17.03 4.49
C ALA A 102 27.37 18.43 3.86
N ALA A 103 26.35 18.66 3.04
CA ALA A 103 26.01 19.98 2.50
C ALA A 103 25.26 20.88 3.50
N GLY A 104 25.04 20.45 4.75
CA GLY A 104 24.28 21.22 5.73
C GLY A 104 22.78 21.29 5.42
N LEU A 105 22.26 20.34 4.65
CA LEU A 105 20.84 20.17 4.33
C LEU A 105 20.25 18.99 5.10
N ALA A 106 18.92 18.94 5.19
CA ALA A 106 18.20 17.84 5.83
C ALA A 106 17.76 16.79 4.79
N VAL A 107 17.77 15.51 5.16
CA VAL A 107 17.14 14.47 4.36
C VAL A 107 15.62 14.60 4.51
N GLY A 108 14.93 14.81 3.38
CA GLY A 108 13.48 14.91 3.32
C GLY A 108 12.79 13.54 3.24
N ALA A 109 11.56 13.53 2.73
CA ALA A 109 10.81 12.29 2.50
C ALA A 109 11.57 11.38 1.52
N VAL A 110 11.64 10.08 1.84
CA VAL A 110 12.16 9.05 0.95
C VAL A 110 10.98 8.22 0.47
N THR A 111 10.69 8.29 -0.82
CA THR A 111 9.68 7.47 -1.49
C THR A 111 10.35 6.47 -2.40
N ASN A 112 9.59 5.46 -2.84
CA ASN A 112 10.09 4.39 -3.70
C ASN A 112 9.32 4.35 -5.01
N SER A 113 9.99 3.99 -6.11
CA SER A 113 9.38 3.75 -7.42
C SER A 113 10.12 2.64 -8.17
N PHE A 114 9.43 1.89 -9.01
CA PHE A 114 10.09 0.99 -9.96
C PHE A 114 10.81 1.80 -11.04
N SER A 115 11.94 1.26 -11.53
CA SER A 115 12.69 1.78 -12.67
C SER A 115 13.34 0.65 -13.45
N ALA A 116 13.07 0.58 -14.75
CA ALA A 116 13.66 -0.42 -15.63
C ALA A 116 15.17 -0.21 -15.87
N THR A 117 15.68 0.99 -15.61
CA THR A 117 17.06 1.39 -15.94
C THR A 117 17.92 1.71 -14.72
N VAL A 118 17.32 1.91 -13.54
CA VAL A 118 18.03 2.26 -12.31
C VAL A 118 17.97 1.08 -11.34
N ALA A 119 19.13 0.59 -10.90
CA ALA A 119 19.23 -0.53 -9.96
C ALA A 119 18.52 -0.24 -8.63
N ALA A 120 18.00 -1.29 -7.98
CA ALA A 120 17.33 -1.15 -6.69
C ALA A 120 18.24 -0.50 -5.64
N GLY A 121 17.69 0.39 -4.80
CA GLY A 121 18.41 1.12 -3.76
C GLY A 121 19.15 2.39 -4.25
N VAL A 122 19.05 2.73 -5.54
CA VAL A 122 19.68 3.92 -6.15
C VAL A 122 18.66 5.03 -6.34
N VAL A 123 19.06 6.28 -6.09
CA VAL A 123 18.19 7.47 -6.24
C VAL A 123 17.85 7.70 -7.71
N ILE A 124 16.55 7.68 -8.02
CA ILE A 124 15.96 8.00 -9.34
C ILE A 124 15.84 9.52 -9.50
N SER A 125 15.36 10.21 -8.47
CA SER A 125 15.13 11.65 -8.49
C SER A 125 15.28 12.26 -7.11
N GLN A 126 15.51 13.57 -7.09
CA GLN A 126 15.58 14.37 -5.88
C GLN A 126 14.77 15.66 -6.04
N SER A 127 14.31 16.23 -4.92
CA SER A 127 13.69 17.55 -4.87
C SER A 127 14.08 18.28 -3.58
N PRO A 128 14.59 19.52 -3.63
CA PRO A 128 14.84 20.32 -4.82
C PRO A 128 15.91 19.74 -5.76
N ALA A 129 15.87 20.17 -7.02
CA ALA A 129 16.81 19.70 -8.04
C ALA A 129 18.26 20.07 -7.71
N ALA A 130 19.21 19.30 -8.23
CA ALA A 130 20.62 19.58 -8.07
C ALA A 130 20.97 21.01 -8.52
N GLY A 131 21.79 21.71 -7.73
CA GLY A 131 22.18 23.10 -7.97
C GLY A 131 21.16 24.15 -7.52
N ALA A 132 19.96 23.77 -7.07
CA ALA A 132 19.03 24.72 -6.47
C ALA A 132 19.65 25.38 -5.24
N SER A 133 19.40 26.68 -5.06
CA SER A 133 19.92 27.46 -3.94
C SER A 133 18.87 27.51 -2.83
N VAL A 134 19.19 26.93 -1.67
CA VAL A 134 18.25 26.80 -0.55
C VAL A 134 18.88 27.25 0.76
N MET A 135 18.05 27.57 1.75
CA MET A 135 18.55 27.90 3.09
C MET A 135 19.18 26.66 3.73
N PRO A 136 20.26 26.80 4.54
CA PRO A 136 20.76 25.70 5.36
C PRO A 136 19.64 25.01 6.15
N GLY A 137 19.72 23.69 6.27
CA GLY A 137 18.70 22.86 6.90
C GLY A 137 17.46 22.56 6.06
N SER A 138 17.33 23.10 4.84
CA SER A 138 16.23 22.75 3.94
C SER A 138 16.22 21.25 3.63
N ALA A 139 15.03 20.68 3.53
CA ALA A 139 14.86 19.25 3.24
C ALA A 139 15.04 18.93 1.75
N VAL A 140 15.74 17.84 1.44
CA VAL A 140 15.87 17.26 0.10
C VAL A 140 15.20 15.89 0.07
N ALA A 141 14.03 15.79 -0.56
CA ALA A 141 13.30 14.55 -0.76
C ALA A 141 13.96 13.68 -1.85
N LEU A 142 13.84 12.36 -1.72
CA LEU A 142 14.42 11.37 -2.63
C LEU A 142 13.36 10.40 -3.12
N THR A 143 13.42 10.02 -4.40
CA THR A 143 12.75 8.83 -4.90
C THR A 143 13.80 7.77 -5.17
N VAL A 144 13.70 6.61 -4.52
CA VAL A 144 14.66 5.50 -4.62
C VAL A 144 14.07 4.37 -5.48
N SER A 145 14.92 3.75 -6.28
CA SER A 145 14.51 2.66 -7.16
C SER A 145 14.24 1.37 -6.40
N LEU A 146 13.16 0.68 -6.77
CA LEU A 146 12.89 -0.71 -6.42
C LEU A 146 13.48 -1.70 -7.44
N GLY A 147 14.20 -1.21 -8.46
CA GLY A 147 14.60 -1.99 -9.64
C GLY A 147 13.48 -2.07 -10.68
N PRO A 148 13.63 -2.92 -11.71
CA PRO A 148 12.59 -3.11 -12.71
C PRO A 148 11.29 -3.54 -12.06
N ALA A 149 10.16 -3.06 -12.58
CA ALA A 149 8.86 -3.58 -12.18
C ALA A 149 8.84 -5.10 -12.43
N PRO A 150 8.27 -5.91 -11.52
CA PRO A 150 8.02 -7.31 -11.78
C PRO A 150 7.27 -7.44 -13.12
N ALA A 151 7.73 -8.34 -13.99
CA ALA A 151 7.01 -8.62 -15.23
C ALA A 151 5.58 -9.06 -14.89
N ALA A 152 4.59 -8.59 -15.66
CA ALA A 152 3.22 -9.05 -15.53
C ALA A 152 3.19 -10.59 -15.56
N PRO A 153 2.39 -11.25 -14.71
CA PRO A 153 2.40 -12.70 -14.62
C PRO A 153 2.05 -13.30 -15.99
N SER A 154 3.02 -13.95 -16.64
CA SER A 154 2.76 -14.59 -17.94
C SER A 154 1.80 -15.76 -17.75
N GLY A 155 0.87 -15.93 -18.69
CA GLY A 155 -0.09 -17.03 -18.65
C GLY A 155 -1.18 -16.92 -17.59
N LEU A 156 -1.38 -15.75 -16.98
CA LEU A 156 -2.52 -15.49 -16.09
C LEU A 156 -3.82 -15.46 -16.89
N VAL A 157 -4.80 -16.23 -16.44
CA VAL A 157 -6.09 -16.46 -17.12
C VAL A 157 -7.24 -15.82 -16.36
N VAL A 158 -7.28 -15.97 -15.04
CA VAL A 158 -8.25 -15.34 -14.14
C VAL A 158 -7.52 -14.82 -12.92
N ALA A 159 -7.85 -13.62 -12.45
CA ALA A 159 -7.42 -13.10 -11.17
C ALA A 159 -8.57 -12.37 -10.46
N LEU A 160 -9.06 -12.93 -9.35
CA LEU A 160 -10.16 -12.37 -8.56
C LEU A 160 -9.68 -12.07 -7.14
N GLY A 161 -9.54 -10.79 -6.80
CA GLY A 161 -9.16 -10.34 -5.45
C GLY A 161 -10.32 -9.92 -4.55
N PHE A 162 -11.55 -9.87 -5.09
CA PHE A 162 -12.76 -9.50 -4.34
C PHE A 162 -12.69 -8.17 -3.56
N ASN A 163 -11.90 -7.21 -4.04
CA ASN A 163 -11.65 -5.91 -3.42
C ASN A 163 -12.73 -4.85 -3.71
N GLU A 164 -13.75 -5.18 -4.50
CA GLU A 164 -14.84 -4.25 -4.80
C GLU A 164 -15.69 -3.97 -3.56
N ALA A 165 -16.09 -2.71 -3.38
CA ALA A 165 -16.80 -2.27 -2.19
C ALA A 165 -18.21 -2.87 -2.04
N SER A 166 -18.87 -3.24 -3.15
CA SER A 166 -20.23 -3.79 -3.16
C SER A 166 -20.57 -4.44 -4.51
N GLY A 167 -21.74 -5.05 -4.59
CA GLY A 167 -22.29 -5.62 -5.82
C GLY A 167 -21.97 -7.11 -6.01
N LEU A 168 -22.64 -7.69 -7.00
CA LEU A 168 -22.61 -9.13 -7.31
C LEU A 168 -21.61 -9.50 -8.40
N THR A 169 -20.71 -8.58 -8.79
CA THR A 169 -19.66 -8.85 -9.78
C THR A 169 -18.32 -8.96 -9.05
N ALA A 170 -17.60 -10.05 -9.27
CA ALA A 170 -16.18 -10.18 -8.98
C ALA A 170 -15.39 -9.85 -10.26
N LEU A 171 -14.60 -8.77 -10.24
CA LEU A 171 -13.87 -8.31 -11.41
C LEU A 171 -12.62 -9.15 -11.63
N ASP A 172 -12.37 -9.49 -12.89
CA ASP A 172 -11.16 -10.17 -13.33
C ASP A 172 -10.06 -9.16 -13.68
N SER A 173 -8.99 -9.19 -12.89
CA SER A 173 -7.80 -8.34 -13.06
C SER A 173 -6.76 -8.93 -14.01
N SER A 174 -6.98 -10.13 -14.57
CA SER A 174 -6.04 -10.75 -15.50
C SER A 174 -5.94 -10.04 -16.85
N GLY A 175 -6.96 -9.24 -17.19
CA GLY A 175 -7.12 -8.60 -18.51
C GLY A 175 -7.89 -9.45 -19.53
N ASN A 176 -8.36 -10.65 -19.18
CA ASN A 176 -9.15 -11.50 -20.06
C ASN A 176 -10.67 -11.22 -20.01
N GLY A 177 -11.12 -10.39 -19.06
CA GLY A 177 -12.53 -10.00 -18.93
C GLY A 177 -13.42 -11.14 -18.42
N LEU A 178 -12.84 -12.12 -17.73
CA LEU A 178 -13.51 -13.29 -17.18
C LEU A 178 -14.12 -12.97 -15.80
N ASN A 179 -14.95 -11.93 -15.76
CA ASN A 179 -15.62 -11.50 -14.53
C ASN A 179 -16.53 -12.61 -13.98
N GLY A 180 -16.57 -12.73 -12.66
CA GLY A 180 -17.45 -13.64 -11.94
C GLY A 180 -18.76 -12.98 -11.51
N THR A 181 -19.85 -13.75 -11.52
CA THR A 181 -21.12 -13.38 -10.90
C THR A 181 -21.26 -14.10 -9.56
N ILE A 182 -21.42 -13.34 -8.49
CA ILE A 182 -21.57 -13.81 -7.12
C ILE A 182 -23.02 -14.22 -6.87
N LEU A 183 -23.21 -15.40 -6.29
CA LEU A 183 -24.49 -15.93 -5.83
C LEU A 183 -24.41 -16.19 -4.32
N GLU A 184 -25.27 -15.52 -3.55
CA GLU A 184 -25.48 -15.61 -2.09
C GLU A 184 -24.25 -15.27 -1.18
N ALA A 185 -23.02 -15.49 -1.64
CA ALA A 185 -21.80 -15.13 -0.92
C ALA A 185 -21.71 -13.62 -0.63
N THR A 186 -21.17 -13.27 0.53
CA THR A 186 -21.10 -11.88 1.00
C THR A 186 -19.67 -11.34 1.07
N ARG A 187 -19.51 -10.04 0.84
CA ARG A 187 -18.19 -9.37 0.88
C ARG A 187 -17.80 -9.05 2.32
N VAL A 188 -16.59 -9.42 2.70
CA VAL A 188 -16.00 -9.20 4.03
C VAL A 188 -14.55 -8.75 3.93
N ALA A 189 -13.89 -8.44 5.05
CA ALA A 189 -12.46 -8.18 5.08
C ALA A 189 -11.67 -9.47 4.80
N GLY A 190 -10.71 -9.41 3.89
CA GLY A 190 -9.97 -10.55 3.38
C GLY A 190 -8.56 -10.71 3.91
N LYS A 191 -7.80 -11.58 3.23
CA LYS A 191 -6.35 -11.71 3.44
C LYS A 191 -5.65 -10.45 2.95
N PHE A 192 -6.06 -9.91 1.81
CA PHE A 192 -5.64 -8.61 1.31
C PHE A 192 -6.84 -7.77 0.91
N GLY A 193 -7.24 -6.82 1.76
CA GLY A 193 -8.37 -5.96 1.47
C GLY A 193 -9.70 -6.69 1.69
N GLY A 194 -10.36 -7.12 0.62
CA GLY A 194 -11.66 -7.79 0.62
C GLY A 194 -11.56 -9.31 0.41
N ALA A 195 -12.63 -10.04 0.76
CA ALA A 195 -12.81 -11.47 0.47
C ALA A 195 -14.30 -11.77 0.32
N LEU A 196 -14.63 -12.99 -0.10
CA LEU A 196 -15.99 -13.51 -0.05
C LEU A 196 -16.16 -14.53 1.08
N SER A 197 -17.26 -14.41 1.81
CA SER A 197 -17.72 -15.35 2.83
C SER A 197 -18.76 -16.28 2.22
N PHE A 198 -18.56 -17.57 2.42
CA PHE A 198 -19.39 -18.67 1.94
C PHE A 198 -19.94 -19.45 3.13
N ASP A 199 -21.22 -19.82 3.11
CA ASP A 199 -21.94 -20.43 4.22
C ASP A 199 -21.98 -21.97 4.21
N GLY A 200 -21.36 -22.61 3.21
CA GLY A 200 -21.35 -24.07 3.06
C GLY A 200 -22.65 -24.68 2.52
N VAL A 201 -23.59 -23.89 2.00
CA VAL A 201 -24.90 -24.39 1.55
C VAL A 201 -25.15 -24.20 0.06
N ASN A 202 -25.09 -22.96 -0.45
CA ASN A 202 -25.45 -22.66 -1.85
C ASN A 202 -24.68 -21.47 -2.45
N ASP A 203 -23.63 -21.03 -1.78
CA ASP A 203 -22.82 -19.88 -2.18
C ASP A 203 -21.78 -20.26 -3.23
N TRP A 204 -21.70 -19.50 -4.33
CA TRP A 204 -20.57 -19.58 -5.25
C TRP A 204 -20.38 -18.32 -6.11
N VAL A 205 -19.23 -18.19 -6.74
CA VAL A 205 -19.00 -17.29 -7.87
C VAL A 205 -19.02 -18.09 -9.17
N THR A 206 -19.64 -17.52 -10.21
CA THR A 206 -19.70 -18.11 -11.55
C THR A 206 -18.93 -17.26 -12.54
N VAL A 207 -17.79 -17.77 -13.00
CA VAL A 207 -17.09 -17.22 -14.17
C VAL A 207 -17.54 -18.04 -15.38
N LEU A 208 -18.26 -17.39 -16.30
CA LEU A 208 -18.82 -18.06 -17.47
C LEU A 208 -17.71 -18.54 -18.40
N ASP A 209 -17.92 -19.72 -18.97
CA ASP A 209 -17.07 -20.28 -19.98
C ASP A 209 -17.76 -20.28 -21.34
N THR A 210 -17.00 -19.99 -22.39
CA THR A 210 -17.50 -19.93 -23.78
C THR A 210 -16.62 -20.77 -24.68
N THR A 211 -17.04 -21.01 -25.92
CA THR A 211 -16.28 -21.85 -26.85
C THR A 211 -14.89 -21.26 -27.10
N ALA A 212 -13.83 -22.08 -26.98
CA ALA A 212 -12.43 -21.71 -27.16
C ALA A 212 -11.95 -20.61 -26.20
N SER A 213 -12.36 -20.75 -24.95
CA SER A 213 -12.07 -19.81 -23.87
C SER A 213 -10.66 -19.97 -23.31
N PRO A 214 -10.07 -18.90 -22.76
CA PRO A 214 -8.82 -19.00 -21.99
C PRO A 214 -8.85 -20.01 -20.84
N LEU A 215 -10.04 -20.44 -20.39
CA LEU A 215 -10.23 -21.47 -19.36
C LEU A 215 -10.04 -22.91 -19.86
N ASP A 216 -9.93 -23.14 -21.17
CA ASP A 216 -9.66 -24.45 -21.79
C ASP A 216 -8.18 -24.85 -21.66
N LEU A 217 -7.74 -25.01 -20.41
CA LEU A 217 -6.36 -25.40 -20.07
C LEU A 217 -6.16 -26.87 -20.45
N SER A 218 -5.30 -27.14 -21.44
CA SER A 218 -5.16 -28.51 -22.00
C SER A 218 -3.80 -29.16 -21.74
N THR A 219 -2.73 -28.39 -21.56
CA THR A 219 -1.35 -28.92 -21.47
C THR A 219 -0.73 -28.76 -20.09
N SER A 220 -0.96 -27.61 -19.47
CA SER A 220 -0.41 -27.23 -18.18
C SER A 220 -1.29 -26.20 -17.50
N MET A 221 -1.20 -26.09 -16.18
CA MET A 221 -1.94 -25.06 -15.44
C MET A 221 -1.40 -24.82 -14.04
N THR A 222 -1.88 -23.74 -13.43
CA THR A 222 -1.84 -23.50 -11.99
C THR A 222 -3.18 -22.95 -11.54
N ILE A 223 -3.64 -23.36 -10.37
CA ILE A 223 -4.79 -22.77 -9.68
C ILE A 223 -4.36 -22.54 -8.24
N GLU A 224 -4.64 -21.36 -7.71
CA GLU A 224 -4.31 -21.01 -6.33
C GLU A 224 -5.33 -20.03 -5.74
N ALA A 225 -5.43 -20.07 -4.41
CA ALA A 225 -6.29 -19.19 -3.63
C ALA A 225 -5.79 -19.09 -2.19
N TRP A 226 -6.13 -18.00 -1.52
CA TRP A 226 -6.16 -17.95 -0.06
C TRP A 226 -7.51 -18.46 0.43
N VAL A 227 -7.51 -19.37 1.40
CA VAL A 227 -8.73 -19.90 2.03
C VAL A 227 -8.63 -19.78 3.55
N ASN A 228 -9.77 -19.55 4.20
CA ASN A 228 -9.90 -19.52 5.66
C ASN A 228 -11.19 -20.28 6.05
N PRO A 229 -11.11 -21.61 6.16
CA PRO A 229 -12.27 -22.46 6.42
C PRO A 229 -12.81 -22.27 7.84
N THR A 230 -14.13 -22.31 8.01
CA THR A 230 -14.79 -22.38 9.33
C THR A 230 -15.29 -23.78 9.67
N ALA A 231 -15.50 -24.60 8.64
CA ALA A 231 -15.68 -26.05 8.74
C ALA A 231 -14.71 -26.76 7.78
N MET A 232 -14.51 -28.06 8.01
CA MET A 232 -13.75 -28.95 7.14
C MET A 232 -14.48 -30.30 7.11
N SER A 233 -15.68 -30.31 6.54
CA SER A 233 -16.56 -31.49 6.53
C SER A 233 -17.05 -31.81 5.13
N GLY A 234 -16.82 -33.04 4.66
CA GLY A 234 -17.27 -33.45 3.34
C GLY A 234 -16.41 -32.84 2.22
N TRP A 235 -16.99 -32.47 1.08
CA TRP A 235 -16.23 -31.90 -0.03
C TRP A 235 -16.39 -30.38 -0.01
N GLU A 236 -15.27 -29.65 0.01
CA GLU A 236 -15.29 -28.20 0.10
C GLU A 236 -14.53 -27.58 -1.08
N THR A 237 -15.28 -27.15 -2.08
CA THR A 237 -14.75 -26.58 -3.33
C THR A 237 -14.23 -25.16 -3.10
N ALA A 238 -12.91 -24.96 -3.21
CA ALA A 238 -12.37 -23.61 -3.32
C ALA A 238 -12.55 -23.09 -4.75
N VAL A 239 -12.10 -23.86 -5.75
CA VAL A 239 -12.22 -23.54 -7.18
C VAL A 239 -12.49 -24.80 -7.98
N LEU A 240 -13.43 -24.80 -8.92
CA LEU A 240 -13.68 -25.94 -9.80
C LEU A 240 -14.07 -25.49 -11.21
N LYS A 241 -13.44 -26.09 -12.22
CA LYS A 241 -13.84 -25.93 -13.63
C LYS A 241 -14.70 -27.11 -14.06
N GLU A 242 -15.94 -26.81 -14.38
CA GLU A 242 -16.93 -27.80 -14.83
C GLU A 242 -16.69 -28.16 -16.30
N ARG A 243 -17.05 -29.40 -16.66
CA ARG A 243 -17.07 -29.88 -18.06
C ARG A 243 -18.41 -30.49 -18.47
N GLY A 244 -19.39 -30.42 -17.59
CA GLY A 244 -20.69 -31.07 -17.68
C GLY A 244 -21.11 -31.63 -16.32
N VAL A 245 -22.35 -32.09 -16.21
CA VAL A 245 -22.88 -32.65 -14.96
C VAL A 245 -22.03 -33.85 -14.51
N GLY A 246 -21.56 -33.84 -13.26
CA GLY A 246 -20.70 -34.86 -12.69
C GLY A 246 -19.28 -34.91 -13.26
N LEU A 247 -18.83 -33.87 -13.96
CA LEU A 247 -17.52 -33.85 -14.64
C LEU A 247 -16.75 -32.56 -14.36
N LEU A 248 -15.49 -32.72 -13.94
CA LEU A 248 -14.53 -31.63 -13.82
C LEU A 248 -13.46 -31.68 -14.93
N SER A 249 -12.89 -30.53 -15.24
CA SER A 249 -11.60 -30.40 -15.94
C SER A 249 -10.45 -30.34 -14.96
N TYR A 250 -10.60 -29.47 -13.96
CA TYR A 250 -9.65 -29.27 -12.88
C TYR A 250 -10.33 -28.67 -11.66
N ALA A 251 -9.77 -28.89 -10.48
CA ALA A 251 -10.29 -28.33 -9.24
C ALA A 251 -9.20 -28.11 -8.19
N LEU A 252 -9.49 -27.22 -7.25
CA LEU A 252 -8.77 -26.96 -6.01
C LEU A 252 -9.79 -27.06 -4.87
N TYR A 253 -9.61 -28.06 -4.02
CA TYR A 253 -10.45 -28.30 -2.85
C TYR A 253 -9.71 -27.87 -1.57
N ALA A 254 -10.43 -27.20 -0.67
CA ALA A 254 -9.96 -26.96 0.70
C ALA A 254 -10.01 -28.25 1.52
N HIS A 255 -11.00 -29.10 1.23
CA HIS A 255 -11.13 -30.46 1.76
C HIS A 255 -11.75 -31.36 0.68
N ASP A 256 -11.14 -32.50 0.37
CA ASP A 256 -11.55 -33.37 -0.76
C ASP A 256 -12.44 -34.56 -0.38
N GLY A 257 -13.14 -34.48 0.76
CA GLY A 257 -14.12 -35.49 1.19
C GLY A 257 -13.59 -36.90 1.45
N ALA A 258 -12.27 -37.14 1.40
CA ALA A 258 -11.70 -38.45 1.70
C ALA A 258 -11.97 -38.89 3.17
N PRO A 259 -12.24 -40.19 3.43
CA PRO A 259 -11.13 -41.14 3.50
C PRO A 259 -11.47 -42.53 2.94
N PHE A 260 -11.08 -42.85 1.70
CA PHE A 260 -11.16 -44.22 1.20
C PHE A 260 -9.84 -44.61 0.50
N ALA A 261 -9.05 -45.38 1.27
CA ALA A 261 -7.61 -45.70 1.17
C ALA A 261 -6.65 -44.60 1.67
N GLY A 262 -6.44 -44.53 3.00
CA GLY A 262 -5.33 -43.79 3.63
C GLY A 262 -5.68 -42.73 4.68
N GLY A 263 -6.94 -42.31 4.83
CA GLY A 263 -7.42 -41.66 6.06
C GLY A 263 -7.12 -40.18 6.31
N VAL A 264 -6.51 -39.44 5.38
CA VAL A 264 -6.12 -38.03 5.63
C VAL A 264 -7.09 -37.06 4.95
N ALA A 265 -7.89 -36.38 5.76
CA ALA A 265 -8.58 -35.15 5.42
C ALA A 265 -7.55 -34.09 4.99
N ALA A 266 -7.56 -33.67 3.72
CA ALA A 266 -6.55 -32.74 3.22
C ALA A 266 -7.11 -31.87 2.07
N PRO A 267 -6.54 -30.67 1.88
CA PRO A 267 -6.75 -29.92 0.65
C PRO A 267 -6.15 -30.71 -0.52
N ALA A 268 -6.71 -30.55 -1.71
CA ALA A 268 -6.27 -31.31 -2.88
C ALA A 268 -6.47 -30.53 -4.18
N GLY A 269 -5.58 -30.78 -5.14
CA GLY A 269 -5.77 -30.40 -6.53
C GLY A 269 -6.22 -31.60 -7.33
N TYR A 270 -7.24 -31.45 -8.18
CA TYR A 270 -7.68 -32.50 -9.11
C TYR A 270 -7.48 -32.05 -10.55
N ILE A 271 -7.07 -32.98 -11.41
CA ILE A 271 -7.07 -32.80 -12.86
C ILE A 271 -7.66 -34.04 -13.55
N ARG A 272 -8.48 -33.81 -14.59
CA ARG A 272 -8.88 -34.86 -15.52
C ARG A 272 -7.86 -34.95 -16.66
N ALA A 273 -6.78 -35.71 -16.47
CA ALA A 273 -5.77 -35.92 -17.52
C ALA A 273 -5.54 -37.41 -17.78
N GLY A 274 -5.36 -37.78 -19.06
CA GLY A 274 -5.22 -39.18 -19.47
C GLY A 274 -6.52 -40.00 -19.31
N GLY A 275 -7.67 -39.31 -19.29
CA GLY A 275 -8.98 -39.95 -19.20
C GLY A 275 -9.38 -40.43 -17.80
N VAL A 276 -8.71 -39.96 -16.73
CA VAL A 276 -9.04 -40.25 -15.33
C VAL A 276 -8.90 -38.99 -14.46
N ASP A 277 -9.77 -38.85 -13.46
CA ASP A 277 -9.64 -37.81 -12.43
C ASP A 277 -8.61 -38.27 -11.41
N GLN A 278 -7.67 -37.41 -11.11
CA GLN A 278 -6.59 -37.75 -10.22
C GLN A 278 -6.24 -36.59 -9.28
N PRO A 279 -6.12 -36.87 -7.97
CA PRO A 279 -5.71 -35.89 -7.00
C PRO A 279 -4.20 -35.86 -6.77
N VAL A 280 -3.70 -34.68 -6.40
CA VAL A 280 -2.53 -34.51 -5.54
C VAL A 280 -3.01 -33.88 -4.23
N ARG A 281 -2.67 -34.48 -3.09
CA ARG A 281 -3.21 -34.09 -1.78
C ARG A 281 -2.15 -33.43 -0.92
N GLY A 282 -2.58 -32.52 -0.06
CA GLY A 282 -1.80 -32.03 1.07
C GLY A 282 -1.52 -33.14 2.10
N THR A 283 -0.78 -32.79 3.15
CA THR A 283 -0.31 -33.73 4.17
C THR A 283 -1.22 -33.85 5.39
N GLY A 284 -2.23 -32.98 5.51
CA GLY A 284 -3.17 -32.93 6.62
C GLY A 284 -4.24 -31.86 6.43
N PRO A 285 -5.20 -31.76 7.38
CA PRO A 285 -6.29 -30.81 7.27
C PRO A 285 -5.80 -29.37 7.45
N LEU A 286 -6.49 -28.43 6.80
CA LEU A 286 -6.30 -27.00 7.03
C LEU A 286 -6.77 -26.61 8.44
N ALA A 287 -6.09 -25.65 9.04
CA ALA A 287 -6.51 -25.09 10.32
C ALA A 287 -7.73 -24.17 10.13
N LEU A 288 -8.76 -24.38 10.94
CA LEU A 288 -9.97 -23.54 10.93
C LEU A 288 -9.64 -22.11 11.40
N GLY A 289 -10.35 -21.12 10.86
CA GLY A 289 -10.20 -19.71 11.25
C GLY A 289 -8.84 -19.10 10.89
N THR A 290 -8.02 -19.79 10.08
CA THR A 290 -6.67 -19.36 9.71
C THR A 290 -6.53 -19.29 8.19
N TRP A 291 -6.15 -18.12 7.68
CA TRP A 291 -5.77 -17.95 6.28
C TRP A 291 -4.62 -18.90 5.91
N THR A 292 -4.86 -19.74 4.91
CA THR A 292 -3.88 -20.65 4.31
C THR A 292 -3.90 -20.49 2.80
N HIS A 293 -2.72 -20.32 2.19
CA HIS A 293 -2.59 -20.31 0.74
C HIS A 293 -2.48 -21.75 0.24
N ILE A 294 -3.32 -22.13 -0.71
CA ILE A 294 -3.27 -23.46 -1.35
C ILE A 294 -3.13 -23.31 -2.86
N ALA A 295 -2.32 -24.16 -3.46
CA ALA A 295 -2.13 -24.15 -4.91
C ALA A 295 -1.88 -25.55 -5.48
N THR A 296 -2.36 -25.78 -6.70
CA THR A 296 -2.00 -26.96 -7.50
C THR A 296 -1.38 -26.54 -8.83
N THR A 297 -0.29 -27.19 -9.25
CA THR A 297 0.30 -27.00 -10.58
C THR A 297 0.34 -28.31 -11.35
N TYR A 298 0.28 -28.23 -12.68
CA TYR A 298 0.46 -29.35 -13.59
C TYR A 298 1.27 -28.95 -14.81
N ASP A 299 2.33 -29.70 -15.13
CA ASP A 299 3.28 -29.39 -16.21
C ASP A 299 3.21 -30.36 -17.41
N GLY A 300 2.18 -31.22 -17.47
CA GLY A 300 2.06 -32.27 -18.48
C GLY A 300 2.68 -33.61 -18.07
N ALA A 301 3.46 -33.64 -16.98
CA ALA A 301 4.11 -34.84 -16.45
C ALA A 301 3.96 -35.02 -14.93
N ASN A 302 3.80 -33.94 -14.18
CA ASN A 302 3.69 -33.94 -12.73
C ASN A 302 2.62 -32.95 -12.28
N GLN A 303 1.77 -33.42 -11.37
CA GLN A 303 0.92 -32.56 -10.56
C GLN A 303 1.61 -32.28 -9.22
N ARG A 304 1.55 -31.05 -8.72
CA ARG A 304 2.18 -30.61 -7.47
C ARG A 304 1.19 -29.86 -6.61
N PHE A 305 1.25 -30.08 -5.30
CA PHE A 305 0.43 -29.34 -4.33
C PHE A 305 1.30 -28.50 -3.41
N TYR A 306 0.88 -27.27 -3.16
CA TYR A 306 1.56 -26.32 -2.30
C TYR A 306 0.62 -25.85 -1.19
N VAL A 307 1.17 -25.69 0.01
CA VAL A 307 0.51 -25.07 1.16
C VAL A 307 1.43 -23.98 1.70
N ASN A 308 0.93 -22.75 1.81
CA ASN A 308 1.70 -21.57 2.22
C ASN A 308 3.02 -21.41 1.43
N GLY A 309 2.96 -21.63 0.12
CA GLY A 309 4.11 -21.52 -0.79
C GLY A 309 5.08 -22.71 -0.75
N VAL A 310 4.90 -23.66 0.17
CA VAL A 310 5.76 -24.84 0.32
C VAL A 310 5.19 -26.02 -0.45
N LEU A 311 6.01 -26.68 -1.28
CA LEU A 311 5.64 -27.92 -1.97
C LEU A 311 5.46 -29.05 -0.96
N VAL A 312 4.25 -29.60 -0.84
CA VAL A 312 3.93 -30.66 0.12
C VAL A 312 3.69 -32.03 -0.52
N ALA A 313 3.37 -32.07 -1.81
CA ALA A 313 3.15 -33.32 -2.53
C ALA A 313 3.43 -33.20 -4.04
N THR A 314 3.82 -34.31 -4.64
CA THR A 314 3.98 -34.46 -6.10
C THR A 314 3.43 -35.80 -6.54
N ARG A 315 2.72 -35.82 -7.67
CA ARG A 315 2.19 -37.02 -8.31
C ARG A 315 2.59 -37.02 -9.78
N ALA A 316 3.22 -38.10 -10.23
CA ALA A 316 3.48 -38.30 -11.65
C ALA A 316 2.16 -38.61 -12.38
N GLN A 317 1.87 -37.85 -13.43
CA GLN A 317 0.70 -38.01 -14.28
C GLN A 317 0.97 -37.38 -15.63
N THR A 318 0.62 -38.07 -16.71
CA THR A 318 0.80 -37.56 -18.07
C THR A 318 -0.54 -37.48 -18.80
N GLY A 319 -0.55 -36.70 -19.88
CA GLY A 319 -1.70 -36.55 -20.78
C GLY A 319 -2.27 -35.14 -20.80
N LEU A 320 -3.15 -34.89 -21.76
CA LEU A 320 -3.86 -33.62 -21.87
C LEU A 320 -4.96 -33.55 -20.82
N ILE A 321 -5.14 -32.35 -20.26
CA ILE A 321 -6.28 -32.03 -19.42
C ILE A 321 -7.53 -31.98 -20.30
N ALA A 322 -8.61 -32.59 -19.83
CA ALA A 322 -9.90 -32.54 -20.49
C ALA A 322 -10.48 -31.13 -20.44
N VAL A 323 -10.93 -30.60 -21.57
CA VAL A 323 -11.53 -29.26 -21.70
C VAL A 323 -13.01 -29.35 -22.07
N GLY A 324 -13.74 -28.26 -21.90
CA GLY A 324 -15.17 -28.15 -22.24
C GLY A 324 -15.83 -26.96 -21.57
N ASN A 325 -17.02 -26.59 -22.02
CA ASN A 325 -17.60 -25.27 -21.81
C ASN A 325 -18.34 -25.08 -20.46
N GLY A 326 -18.06 -25.88 -19.43
CA GLY A 326 -18.68 -25.69 -18.11
C GLY A 326 -18.07 -24.49 -17.39
N ALA A 327 -18.81 -23.84 -16.48
CA ALA A 327 -18.30 -22.65 -15.81
C ALA A 327 -17.09 -22.94 -14.91
N LEU A 328 -16.28 -21.90 -14.64
CA LEU A 328 -15.38 -21.90 -13.49
C LEU A 328 -16.18 -21.41 -12.27
N ARG A 329 -16.13 -22.18 -11.20
CA ARG A 329 -16.82 -21.94 -9.94
C ARG A 329 -15.83 -21.66 -8.82
N ILE A 330 -16.19 -20.77 -7.91
CA ILE A 330 -15.43 -20.47 -6.69
C ILE A 330 -16.37 -20.62 -5.50
N GLY A 331 -15.96 -21.36 -4.47
CA GLY A 331 -16.72 -21.57 -3.23
C GLY A 331 -17.80 -22.66 -3.28
N GLY A 332 -18.06 -23.25 -4.44
CA GLY A 332 -19.00 -24.36 -4.60
C GLY A 332 -18.98 -24.87 -6.03
N ASN A 333 -19.85 -25.83 -6.37
CA ASN A 333 -20.07 -26.21 -7.77
C ASN A 333 -21.47 -26.81 -8.03
N ALA A 334 -21.85 -26.90 -9.30
CA ALA A 334 -23.11 -27.48 -9.76
C ALA A 334 -22.94 -28.88 -10.37
N SER A 335 -21.70 -29.37 -10.45
CA SER A 335 -21.38 -30.66 -11.07
C SER A 335 -21.60 -31.83 -10.11
N PHE A 336 -21.33 -31.60 -8.82
CA PHE A 336 -21.43 -32.57 -7.75
C PHE A 336 -22.40 -32.06 -6.67
N THR A 337 -23.03 -32.99 -5.96
CA THR A 337 -24.00 -32.67 -4.91
C THR A 337 -23.28 -32.40 -3.59
N ASP A 338 -23.70 -31.35 -2.88
CA ASP A 338 -23.20 -30.98 -1.54
C ASP A 338 -21.69 -30.71 -1.47
N GLU A 339 -21.12 -30.09 -2.52
CA GLU A 339 -19.73 -29.64 -2.54
C GLU A 339 -19.63 -28.11 -2.42
N PHE A 340 -19.81 -27.59 -1.21
CA PHE A 340 -19.79 -26.15 -0.91
C PHE A 340 -18.73 -25.85 0.14
N PHE A 341 -18.04 -24.72 -0.03
CA PHE A 341 -17.05 -24.25 0.92
C PHE A 341 -17.71 -23.44 2.03
N GLU A 342 -17.27 -23.65 3.27
CA GLU A 342 -17.70 -22.87 4.43
C GLU A 342 -16.52 -22.09 4.99
N GLY A 343 -16.57 -20.76 4.88
CA GLY A 343 -15.50 -19.87 5.33
C GLY A 343 -15.21 -18.75 4.34
N LEU A 344 -13.97 -18.27 4.31
CA LEU A 344 -13.56 -17.15 3.44
C LEU A 344 -12.62 -17.62 2.31
N ILE A 345 -12.83 -17.08 1.10
CA ILE A 345 -11.90 -17.22 -0.04
C ILE A 345 -11.46 -15.84 -0.50
N ASP A 346 -10.17 -15.73 -0.79
CA ASP A 346 -9.54 -14.52 -1.32
C ASP A 346 -8.50 -14.88 -2.40
N GLU A 347 -8.14 -13.90 -3.23
CA GLU A 347 -6.94 -13.96 -4.09
C GLU A 347 -6.88 -15.15 -5.06
N VAL A 348 -7.99 -15.46 -5.72
CA VAL A 348 -8.07 -16.59 -6.66
C VAL A 348 -7.30 -16.27 -7.94
N ARG A 349 -6.36 -17.13 -8.33
CA ARG A 349 -5.65 -17.05 -9.61
C ARG A 349 -5.71 -18.36 -10.38
N VAL A 350 -5.84 -18.24 -11.70
CA VAL A 350 -5.75 -19.36 -12.65
C VAL A 350 -4.70 -19.01 -13.70
N TYR A 351 -3.80 -19.94 -13.99
CA TYR A 351 -2.78 -19.82 -15.03
C TYR A 351 -2.84 -20.97 -16.03
N ASN A 352 -2.54 -20.68 -17.30
CA ASN A 352 -2.41 -21.69 -18.36
C ASN A 352 -1.02 -22.37 -18.43
N ARG A 353 -0.24 -22.23 -17.37
CA ARG A 353 1.08 -22.86 -17.21
C ARG A 353 1.32 -23.31 -15.78
N ALA A 354 2.24 -24.25 -15.62
CA ALA A 354 2.77 -24.59 -14.30
C ALA A 354 3.64 -23.43 -13.79
N LEU A 355 3.28 -22.85 -12.65
CA LEU A 355 4.14 -21.93 -11.92
C LEU A 355 5.26 -22.69 -11.19
N SER A 356 6.40 -22.04 -11.08
CA SER A 356 7.51 -22.47 -10.21
C SER A 356 7.20 -22.18 -8.74
N ALA A 357 7.88 -22.86 -7.81
CA ALA A 357 7.72 -22.60 -6.37
C ALA A 357 7.99 -21.13 -5.98
N ALA A 358 8.92 -20.47 -6.68
CA ALA A 358 9.22 -19.05 -6.47
C ALA A 358 8.09 -18.14 -6.94
N GLU A 359 7.38 -18.52 -8.02
CA GLU A 359 6.18 -17.81 -8.48
C GLU A 359 5.02 -17.99 -7.50
N ILE A 360 4.75 -19.23 -7.05
CA ILE A 360 3.73 -19.48 -6.02
C ILE A 360 4.00 -18.64 -4.75
N THR A 361 5.26 -18.59 -4.32
CA THR A 361 5.64 -17.79 -3.14
C THR A 361 5.44 -16.29 -3.38
N ARG A 362 5.69 -15.81 -4.60
CA ARG A 362 5.48 -14.40 -4.96
C ARG A 362 4.00 -14.06 -4.95
N ASP A 363 3.17 -14.88 -5.59
CA ASP A 363 1.74 -14.64 -5.73
C ASP A 363 1.04 -14.71 -4.37
N MET A 364 1.42 -15.66 -3.51
CA MET A 364 0.96 -15.72 -2.12
C MET A 364 1.18 -14.40 -1.33
N ASN A 365 2.23 -13.63 -1.67
CA ASN A 365 2.61 -12.39 -0.98
C ASN A 365 2.21 -11.12 -1.73
N THR A 366 1.55 -11.24 -2.88
CA THR A 366 1.21 -10.10 -3.74
C THR A 366 -0.29 -10.07 -3.97
N PRO A 367 -1.04 -9.03 -3.56
CA PRO A 367 -2.48 -8.97 -3.78
C PRO A 367 -2.85 -8.87 -5.27
N VAL A 368 -4.05 -9.35 -5.63
CA VAL A 368 -4.66 -9.07 -6.94
C VAL A 368 -5.03 -7.59 -6.96
N GLN A 369 -4.52 -6.86 -7.96
CA GLN A 369 -4.75 -5.42 -8.13
C GLN A 369 -5.94 -5.11 -9.02
#